data_AF-A0A7H4M7Z4-F1
#
_entry.id   AF-A0A7H4M7Z4-F1
#
_cell.length_a   1.000
_cell.length_b   1.000
_cell.length_c   1.000
_cell.angle_alpha   90.00
_cell.angle_beta   90.00
_cell.angle_gamma   90.00
#
_symmetry.space_group_name_H-M   'P 1'
#
loop_
_entity.id
_entity.type
_entity.pdbx_description
1 polymer ?
#
loop_
_entity_poly.entity_id
_entity_poly.type
_entity_poly.pdbx_seq_one_letter_code
_entity_poly.pdbx_strand_id
1 'polypeptide(L)'
;MKGFKLSMALEAVLLIAMYFVPAGNVAAIFTLVIIINIIQLAATPLQWSMLSDIIDAEEKRSGKKLSGIVFSTNLFAIKLGIAIGGALVGYLLAWGDYVGGAVQQSASALQMIKLLFTVFPGVLVALLIVIMNRYSLDDKRLSHMAQESGR
;
A
#
# COMPACT_ATOMS: atom_id res chain seq x y z
N MET A 1 1.26 7.82 -13.38
CA MET A 1 0.20 6.96 -12.80
C MET A 1 0.25 5.47 -13.20
N LYS A 2 0.47 5.10 -14.48
CA LYS A 2 0.54 3.67 -14.89
C LYS A 2 1.65 2.88 -14.20
N GLY A 3 2.84 3.47 -14.06
CA GLY A 3 3.98 2.83 -13.38
C GLY A 3 3.67 2.47 -11.92
N PHE A 4 3.07 3.39 -11.16
CA PHE A 4 2.66 3.11 -9.77
C PHE A 4 1.68 1.95 -9.68
N LYS A 5 0.62 1.93 -10.51
CA LYS A 5 -0.35 0.83 -10.53
C LYS A 5 0.28 -0.52 -10.88
N LEU A 6 1.23 -0.52 -11.82
CA LEU A 6 1.96 -1.73 -12.19
C LEU A 6 2.83 -2.25 -11.03
N SER A 7 3.55 -1.35 -10.35
CA SER A 7 4.34 -1.71 -9.17
C SER A 7 3.46 -2.30 -8.06
N MET A 8 2.35 -1.65 -7.72
CA MET A 8 1.41 -2.16 -6.71
C MET A 8 0.80 -3.51 -7.12
N ALA A 9 0.48 -3.70 -8.41
CA ALA A 9 -0.06 -4.96 -8.90
C ALA A 9 0.96 -6.09 -8.76
N LEU A 10 2.22 -5.83 -9.13
CA LEU A 10 3.31 -6.79 -8.96
C LEU A 10 3.54 -7.12 -7.49
N GLU A 11 3.53 -6.11 -6.61
CA GLU A 11 3.67 -6.30 -5.17
C GLU A 11 2.55 -7.19 -4.59
N ALA A 12 1.28 -6.89 -4.93
CA ALA A 12 0.14 -7.68 -4.49
C ALA A 12 0.25 -9.16 -4.93
N VAL A 13 0.66 -9.40 -6.18
CA VAL A 13 0.86 -10.75 -6.70
C VAL A 13 1.99 -11.46 -5.96
N LEU A 14 3.12 -10.80 -5.72
CA LEU A 14 4.25 -11.40 -5.02
C LEU A 14 3.92 -11.70 -3.55
N LEU A 15 3.20 -10.82 -2.87
CA LEU A 15 2.71 -11.04 -1.50
C LEU A 15 1.79 -12.26 -1.41
N ILE A 16 0.85 -12.41 -2.35
CA ILE A 16 -0.04 -13.57 -2.41
C ILE A 16 0.73 -14.83 -2.81
N ALA A 17 1.65 -14.75 -3.77
CA ALA A 17 2.47 -15.88 -4.20
C ALA A 17 3.37 -16.41 -3.07
N MET A 18 3.88 -15.51 -2.22
CA MET A 18 4.68 -15.84 -1.04
C MET A 18 3.94 -16.77 -0.07
N TYR A 19 2.60 -16.73 -0.03
CA TYR A 19 1.80 -17.66 0.77
C TYR A 19 2.02 -19.13 0.38
N PHE A 20 2.34 -19.42 -0.87
CA PHE A 20 2.55 -20.80 -1.35
C PHE A 20 3.98 -21.31 -1.11
N VAL A 21 4.89 -20.45 -0.65
CA VAL A 21 6.26 -20.86 -0.34
C VAL A 21 6.27 -21.68 0.96
N PRO A 22 6.91 -22.87 0.96
CA PRO A 22 7.11 -23.65 2.18
C PRO A 22 7.97 -22.91 3.20
N ALA A 23 7.59 -22.98 4.48
CA ALA A 23 8.31 -22.29 5.56
C ALA A 23 9.78 -22.73 5.70
N GLY A 24 10.12 -23.95 5.27
CA GLY A 24 11.51 -24.44 5.27
C GLY A 24 12.40 -23.82 4.20
N ASN A 25 11.83 -23.19 3.16
CA ASN A 25 12.62 -22.53 2.11
C ASN A 25 12.88 -21.07 2.47
N VAL A 26 13.71 -20.87 3.49
CA VAL A 26 14.08 -19.57 4.02
C VAL A 26 14.71 -18.68 2.95
N ALA A 27 15.56 -19.23 2.09
CA ALA A 27 16.20 -18.49 1.01
C ALA A 27 15.18 -17.87 0.05
N ALA A 28 14.18 -18.64 -0.42
CA ALA A 28 13.14 -18.12 -1.30
C ALA A 28 12.27 -17.05 -0.62
N ILE A 29 11.97 -17.22 0.68
CA ILE A 29 11.26 -16.23 1.49
C ILE A 29 12.02 -14.90 1.51
N PHE A 30 13.32 -14.93 1.84
CA PHE A 30 14.14 -13.72 1.85
C PHE A 30 14.26 -13.07 0.48
N THR A 31 14.45 -13.86 -0.58
CA THR A 31 14.51 -13.35 -1.95
C THR A 31 13.22 -12.62 -2.32
N LEU A 32 12.05 -13.21 -2.05
CA LEU A 32 10.76 -12.57 -2.33
C LEU A 32 10.58 -11.30 -1.51
N VAL A 33 10.91 -11.31 -0.22
CA VAL A 33 10.83 -10.12 0.65
C VAL A 33 11.71 -8.99 0.12
N ILE A 34 12.93 -9.29 -0.33
CA ILE A 34 13.82 -8.29 -0.92
C ILE A 34 13.20 -7.69 -2.18
N ILE A 35 12.67 -8.52 -3.08
CA ILE A 35 12.04 -8.06 -4.33
C ILE A 35 10.81 -7.18 -4.02
N ILE A 36 9.94 -7.62 -3.11
CA ILE A 36 8.76 -6.87 -2.66
C ILE A 36 9.19 -5.49 -2.12
N ASN A 37 10.22 -5.44 -1.26
CA ASN A 37 10.71 -4.19 -0.70
C ASN A 37 11.31 -3.25 -1.76
N ILE A 38 12.01 -3.78 -2.77
CA ILE A 38 12.53 -2.96 -3.87
C ILE A 38 11.39 -2.32 -4.65
N ILE A 39 10.33 -3.08 -4.96
CA ILE A 39 9.14 -2.57 -5.66
C ILE A 39 8.47 -1.46 -4.83
N GLN A 40 8.30 -1.69 -3.53
CA GLN A 40 7.67 -0.74 -2.62
C GLN A 40 8.49 0.55 -2.47
N LEU A 41 9.82 0.43 -2.36
CA LEU A 41 10.72 1.58 -2.32
C LEU A 41 10.70 2.38 -3.62
N ALA A 42 10.61 1.72 -4.78
CA ALA A 42 10.49 2.38 -6.08
C ALA A 42 9.12 3.05 -6.28
N ALA A 43 8.05 2.50 -5.69
CA ALA A 43 6.70 3.05 -5.78
C ALA A 43 6.47 4.24 -4.85
N THR A 44 7.16 4.31 -3.71
CA THR A 44 6.97 5.35 -2.70
C THR A 44 7.16 6.79 -3.26
N PRO A 45 8.23 7.11 -4.02
CA PRO A 45 8.37 8.44 -4.64
C PRO A 45 7.24 8.78 -5.61
N LEU A 46 6.75 7.79 -6.36
CA LEU A 46 5.63 7.99 -7.30
C LEU A 46 4.34 8.36 -6.55
N GLN A 47 4.09 7.74 -5.38
CA GLN A 47 2.96 8.09 -4.52
C GLN A 47 3.02 9.55 -4.07
N TRP A 48 4.18 10.02 -3.62
CA TRP A 48 4.36 11.40 -3.19
C TRP A 48 4.30 12.41 -4.34
N SER A 49 4.82 12.04 -5.52
CA SER A 49 4.66 12.84 -6.74
C SER A 49 3.18 13.01 -7.09
N MET A 50 2.40 11.94 -7.06
CA MET A 50 0.96 12.00 -7.33
C MET A 50 0.22 12.89 -6.32
N LEU A 51 0.61 12.86 -5.04
CA LEU A 51 0.04 13.77 -4.03
C LEU A 51 0.36 15.24 -4.34
N SER A 52 1.59 15.52 -4.77
CA SER A 52 2.00 16.88 -5.19
C SER A 52 1.16 17.36 -6.39
N ASP A 53 0.97 16.51 -7.40
CA ASP A 53 0.17 16.85 -8.58
C ASP A 53 -1.29 17.19 -8.22
N ILE A 54 -1.88 16.49 -7.24
CA ILE A 54 -3.22 16.79 -6.71
C ILE A 54 -3.25 18.17 -6.06
N ILE A 55 -2.25 18.45 -5.22
CA ILE A 55 -2.13 19.72 -4.50
C ILE A 55 -2.07 20.85 -5.51
N ASP A 56 -1.18 20.77 -6.50
CA ASP A 56 -1.02 21.80 -7.53
C ASP A 56 -2.30 21.99 -8.35
N ALA A 57 -2.98 20.91 -8.74
CA ALA A 57 -4.24 20.97 -9.47
C ALA A 57 -5.37 21.64 -8.66
N GLU A 58 -5.50 21.32 -7.38
CA GLU A 58 -6.53 21.91 -6.51
C GLU A 58 -6.20 23.34 -6.09
N GLU A 59 -4.93 23.70 -5.88
CA GLU A 59 -4.52 25.08 -5.64
C GLU A 59 -4.81 25.94 -6.88
N LYS A 60 -4.53 25.44 -8.09
CA LYS A 60 -4.87 26.12 -9.36
C LYS A 60 -6.38 26.29 -9.54
N ARG A 61 -7.18 25.28 -9.20
CA ARG A 61 -8.64 25.31 -9.33
C ARG A 61 -9.33 26.20 -8.30
N SER A 62 -8.86 26.18 -7.05
CA SER A 62 -9.48 26.88 -5.93
C SER A 62 -8.93 28.29 -5.69
N GLY A 63 -7.74 28.60 -6.21
CA GLY A 63 -7.00 29.84 -5.96
C GLY A 63 -6.49 29.98 -4.52
N LYS A 64 -6.58 28.92 -3.71
CA LYS A 64 -6.19 28.92 -2.29
C LYS A 64 -5.00 28.01 -2.09
N LYS A 65 -4.09 28.37 -1.17
CA LYS A 65 -3.05 27.44 -0.69
C LYS A 65 -3.68 26.35 0.18
N LEU A 66 -3.69 25.12 -0.30
CA LEU A 66 -4.32 23.95 0.33
C LEU A 66 -3.31 22.85 0.67
N SER A 67 -2.06 22.96 0.22
CA SER A 67 -0.96 22.04 0.51
C SER A 67 -0.92 21.55 1.97
N GLY A 68 -0.99 22.46 2.94
CA GLY A 68 -0.98 22.09 4.36
C GLY A 68 -2.16 21.22 4.81
N ILE A 69 -3.38 21.53 4.34
CA ILE A 69 -4.59 20.78 4.67
C ILE A 69 -4.57 19.40 4.01
N VAL A 70 -4.20 19.33 2.72
CA VAL A 70 -4.11 18.06 1.98
C VAL A 70 -3.04 17.16 2.59
N PHE A 71 -1.86 17.69 2.88
CA PHE A 71 -0.76 16.91 3.44
C PHE A 71 -1.05 16.42 4.86
N SER A 72 -1.61 17.27 5.73
CA SER A 72 -2.03 16.87 7.08
C SER A 72 -3.14 15.82 7.06
N THR A 73 -4.11 15.95 6.16
CA THR A 73 -5.18 14.95 5.97
C THR A 73 -4.60 13.61 5.52
N ASN A 74 -3.64 13.61 4.58
CA ASN A 74 -2.95 12.41 4.14
C ASN A 74 -2.17 11.73 5.29
N LEU A 75 -1.41 12.49 6.08
CA LEU A 75 -0.70 11.95 7.24
C LEU A 75 -1.64 11.43 8.33
N PHE A 76 -2.76 12.11 8.55
CA PHE A 76 -3.80 11.64 9.46
C PHE A 76 -4.37 10.29 9.00
N ALA A 77 -4.70 10.15 7.70
CA ALA A 77 -5.18 8.90 7.13
C ALA A 77 -4.17 7.76 7.27
N ILE A 78 -2.87 8.03 7.05
CA ILE A 78 -1.80 7.04 7.25
C ILE A 78 -1.76 6.57 8.71
N LYS A 79 -1.76 7.50 9.67
CA LYS A 79 -1.76 7.16 11.10
C LYS A 79 -3.00 6.37 11.52
N LEU A 80 -4.16 6.76 11.01
CA LEU A 80 -5.41 6.05 11.25
C LEU A 80 -5.35 4.63 10.69
N GLY A 81 -4.83 4.45 9.47
CA GLY A 81 -4.61 3.14 8.86
C GLY A 81 -3.66 2.25 9.67
N ILE A 82 -2.57 2.82 10.20
CA ILE A 82 -1.64 2.09 11.08
C ILE A 82 -2.32 1.67 12.38
N ALA A 83 -3.12 2.56 12.99
CA ALA A 83 -3.84 2.24 14.23
C ALA A 83 -4.87 1.11 14.03
N ILE A 84 -5.68 1.22 12.97
CA ILE A 84 -6.67 0.19 12.62
C ILE A 84 -5.97 -1.12 12.24
N GLY A 85 -4.92 -1.06 11.41
CA GLY A 85 -4.16 -2.24 11.00
C GLY A 85 -3.50 -2.96 12.17
N GLY A 86 -2.85 -2.22 13.08
CA GLY A 86 -2.25 -2.78 14.29
C GLY A 86 -3.27 -3.46 15.20
N ALA A 87 -4.43 -2.83 15.41
CA ALA A 87 -5.51 -3.43 16.18
C ALA A 87 -6.04 -4.71 15.51
N LEU A 88 -6.28 -4.69 14.20
CA LEU A 88 -6.73 -5.85 13.43
C LEU A 88 -5.74 -7.01 13.51
N VAL A 89 -4.44 -6.75 13.39
CA VAL A 89 -3.38 -7.77 13.57
C VAL A 89 -3.50 -8.41 14.96
N GLY A 90 -3.66 -7.62 16.01
CA GLY A 90 -3.83 -8.12 17.38
C GLY A 90 -5.05 -9.03 17.54
N TYR A 91 -6.22 -8.59 17.04
CA TYR A 91 -7.44 -9.39 17.09
C TYR A 91 -7.34 -10.67 16.26
N LEU A 92 -6.75 -10.60 15.08
CA LEU A 92 -6.58 -11.77 14.21
C LEU A 92 -5.61 -12.77 14.82
N LEU A 93 -4.51 -12.34 15.44
CA LEU A 93 -3.62 -13.22 16.17
C LEU A 93 -4.33 -13.90 17.35
N ALA A 94 -5.11 -13.15 18.14
CA ALA A 94 -5.91 -13.72 19.22
C ALA A 94 -6.92 -14.76 18.71
N TRP A 95 -7.58 -14.48 17.58
CA TRP A 95 -8.48 -15.44 16.93
C TRP A 95 -7.74 -16.66 16.35
N GLY A 96 -6.49 -16.49 15.94
CA GLY A 96 -5.63 -17.60 15.55
C GLY A 96 -5.11 -18.45 16.73
N ASP A 97 -5.53 -18.21 17.96
CA ASP A 97 -5.01 -18.85 19.18
C ASP A 97 -3.50 -18.60 19.40
N TYR A 98 -3.00 -17.42 19.00
CA TYR A 98 -1.61 -17.04 19.22
C TYR A 98 -1.31 -16.87 20.72
N VAL A 99 -0.29 -17.56 21.22
CA VAL A 99 0.15 -17.49 22.63
C VAL A 99 1.55 -16.91 22.70
N GLY A 100 1.67 -15.65 23.10
CA GLY A 100 2.97 -14.98 23.23
C GLY A 100 3.93 -15.73 24.17
N GLY A 101 5.16 -15.98 23.71
CA GLY A 101 6.20 -16.63 24.51
C GLY A 101 6.11 -18.16 24.63
N ALA A 102 5.12 -18.81 24.01
CA ALA A 102 5.09 -20.26 23.95
C ALA A 102 6.22 -20.82 23.06
N VAL A 103 6.82 -21.93 23.49
CA VAL A 103 7.91 -22.62 22.77
C VAL A 103 7.45 -23.09 21.38
N GLN A 104 6.18 -23.50 21.27
CA GLN A 104 5.53 -23.87 20.02
C GLN A 104 4.16 -23.21 19.94
N GLN A 105 3.77 -22.80 18.74
CA GLN A 105 2.46 -22.25 18.44
C GLN A 105 1.55 -23.35 17.87
N SER A 106 0.24 -23.16 18.01
CA SER A 106 -0.76 -24.01 17.35
C SER A 106 -0.65 -23.90 15.82
N ALA A 107 -1.15 -24.91 15.11
CA ALA A 107 -1.23 -24.84 13.65
C ALA A 107 -2.11 -23.68 13.16
N SER A 108 -3.19 -23.36 13.89
CA SER A 108 -4.05 -22.20 13.63
C SER A 108 -3.29 -20.88 13.74
N ALA A 109 -2.46 -20.72 14.78
CA ALA A 109 -1.68 -19.50 15.00
C ALA A 109 -0.63 -19.32 13.90
N LEU A 110 0.08 -20.39 13.54
CA LEU A 110 1.06 -20.36 12.45
C LEU A 110 0.42 -20.02 11.10
N GLN A 111 -0.76 -20.57 10.82
CA GLN A 111 -1.52 -20.24 9.61
C GLN A 111 -1.95 -18.78 9.60
N MET A 112 -2.44 -18.25 10.73
CA MET A 112 -2.85 -16.86 10.85
C MET A 112 -1.67 -15.91 10.65
N ILE A 113 -0.53 -16.18 11.30
CA ILE A 113 0.72 -15.41 11.10
C ILE A 113 1.10 -15.40 9.61
N LYS A 114 1.06 -16.56 8.95
CA LYS A 114 1.38 -16.66 7.53
C LYS A 114 0.45 -15.77 6.69
N LEU A 115 -0.85 -15.79 6.95
CA LEU A 115 -1.83 -14.96 6.25
C LEU A 115 -1.62 -13.46 6.47
N LEU A 116 -1.31 -13.05 7.71
CA LEU A 116 -1.04 -11.67 8.09
C LEU A 116 0.20 -11.08 7.40
N PHE A 117 1.19 -11.92 7.09
CA PHE A 117 2.40 -11.49 6.39
C PHE A 117 2.31 -11.55 4.86
N THR A 118 1.30 -12.24 4.30
CA THR A 118 1.25 -12.54 2.85
C THR A 118 -0.07 -12.09 2.22
N VAL A 119 -1.12 -12.88 2.41
CA VAL A 119 -2.41 -12.70 1.72
C VAL A 119 -3.13 -11.42 2.16
N PHE A 120 -3.18 -11.12 3.46
CA PHE A 120 -3.92 -9.94 3.94
C PHE A 120 -3.34 -8.62 3.39
N PRO A 121 -2.02 -8.35 3.51
CA PRO A 121 -1.42 -7.18 2.86
C PRO A 121 -1.63 -7.20 1.34
N GLY A 122 -1.44 -8.35 0.68
CA GLY A 122 -1.62 -8.47 -0.78
C GLY A 122 -3.05 -8.11 -1.24
N VAL A 123 -4.07 -8.54 -0.51
CA VAL A 123 -5.47 -8.19 -0.78
C VAL A 123 -5.72 -6.69 -0.58
N LEU A 124 -5.18 -6.07 0.47
CA LEU A 124 -5.30 -4.63 0.70
C LEU A 124 -4.66 -3.81 -0.43
N VAL A 125 -3.49 -4.23 -0.92
CA VAL A 125 -2.82 -3.61 -2.09
C VAL A 125 -3.65 -3.84 -3.36
N ALA A 126 -4.23 -5.02 -3.56
CA ALA A 126 -5.11 -5.28 -4.69
C ALA A 126 -6.38 -4.38 -4.67
N LEU A 127 -6.98 -4.20 -3.49
CA LEU A 127 -8.12 -3.29 -3.30
C LEU A 127 -7.74 -1.83 -3.58
N LEU A 128 -6.55 -1.40 -3.17
CA LEU A 128 -6.02 -0.07 -3.51
C LEU A 128 -6.01 0.15 -5.03
N ILE A 129 -5.53 -0.83 -5.81
CA ILE A 129 -5.49 -0.74 -7.27
C ILE A 129 -6.89 -0.59 -7.87
N VAL A 130 -7.88 -1.33 -7.34
CA VAL A 130 -9.28 -1.23 -7.78
C VAL A 130 -9.83 0.18 -7.52
N ILE A 131 -9.57 0.75 -6.34
CA ILE A 131 -9.95 2.13 -6.00
C ILE A 131 -9.26 3.11 -6.94
N MET A 132 -7.97 2.90 -7.24
CA MET A 132 -7.21 3.73 -8.18
C MET A 132 -7.70 3.64 -9.63
N ASN A 133 -8.47 2.62 -10.02
CA ASN A 133 -9.09 2.60 -11.35
C ASN A 133 -10.23 3.60 -11.49
N ARG A 134 -10.84 4.04 -10.39
CA ARG A 134 -11.80 5.16 -10.35
C ARG A 134 -11.10 6.52 -10.23
N TYR A 135 -9.79 6.52 -10.05
CA TYR A 135 -8.99 7.73 -9.91
C TYR A 135 -8.78 8.39 -11.28
N SER A 136 -9.65 9.36 -11.56
CA SER A 136 -9.68 10.18 -12.75
C SER A 136 -8.98 11.53 -12.50
N LEU A 137 -7.72 11.50 -12.07
CA LEU A 137 -6.79 12.56 -12.43
C LEU A 137 -6.10 12.10 -13.71
N ASP A 138 -6.92 12.11 -14.75
CA ASP A 138 -6.52 11.72 -16.09
C ASP A 138 -5.35 12.61 -16.50
N ASP A 139 -4.31 12.02 -17.09
CA ASP A 139 -3.21 12.77 -17.74
C ASP A 139 -3.78 13.88 -18.67
N LYS A 140 -5.02 13.71 -19.14
CA LYS A 140 -5.80 14.72 -19.89
C LYS A 140 -6.11 16.01 -19.13
N ARG A 141 -6.34 16.00 -17.82
CA ARG A 141 -6.62 17.23 -17.03
C ARG A 141 -5.34 17.99 -16.70
N LEU A 142 -4.26 17.27 -16.36
CA LEU A 142 -2.93 17.87 -16.16
C LEU A 142 -2.36 18.43 -17.48
N SER A 143 -2.51 17.70 -18.60
CA SER A 143 -2.10 18.21 -19.93
C SER A 143 -2.93 19.39 -20.42
N HIS A 144 -4.25 19.45 -20.14
CA HIS A 144 -5.06 20.64 -20.42
C HIS A 144 -4.58 21.87 -19.62
N MET A 145 -4.25 21.68 -18.33
CA MET A 145 -3.75 22.75 -17.48
C MET A 145 -2.34 23.23 -17.86
N ALA A 146 -1.49 22.36 -18.38
CA ALA A 146 -0.16 22.72 -18.89
C ALA A 146 -0.24 23.52 -20.21
N GLN A 147 -1.20 23.20 -21.08
CA GLN A 147 -1.44 23.95 -22.33
C GLN A 147 -2.02 25.36 -22.10
N GLU A 148 -2.79 25.57 -21.03
CA GLU A 148 -3.32 26.89 -20.67
C GLU A 148 -2.27 27.83 -20.05
N SER A 149 -1.18 27.31 -19.50
CA SER A 149 -0.11 28.14 -18.89
C SER A 149 0.92 28.66 -19.92
N GLY A 150 0.81 28.24 -21.18
CA GLY A 150 1.69 28.67 -22.27
C GLY A 150 1.12 29.77 -23.16
N ARG A 151 0.06 30.49 -22.72
CA ARG A 151 -0.52 31.64 -23.41
C ARG A 151 -0.56 32.86 -22.51
#